data_AF-A0A948CA35-F1
#
_entry.id   AF-A0A948CA35-F1
#
_cell.length_a   1.000
_cell.length_b   1.000
_cell.length_c   1.000
_cell.angle_alpha   90.00
_cell.angle_beta   90.00
_cell.angle_gamma   90.00
#
_symmetry.space_group_name_H-M   'P 1'
#
loop_
_entity.id
_entity.type
_entity.pdbx_description
1 polymer ?
#
loop_
_entity_poly.entity_id
_entity_poly.type
_entity_poly.pdbx_seq_one_letter_code
_entity_poly.pdbx_strand_id
1 'polypeptide(L)'
;MKITITFFFSLIFALFFLANPVLADTFDPNNIISDFEILDYTSLNLDNIQKFLQNKNSFLANYQTNACTENDVLQKGLCSGKLISAAEIIYDRAITSKINPKFILVLLQKEQGLIEKNNPKQSQIDWATGYGCPDGASCNERWRGFWKQVNSASLQFRDYLDNPQLYTYKAGNTYTFSNPYGTISQETATVTPVNQATASLYNYTPHVYNGNYNFYKLWQRYFTRDYFDGSLLQAQGDNGIWLIQDNKKRPFTSIGAFISRFDIKKVIQVNKSDLDKYETGVPIKFAQYSLIRLASSTASSSSIFLIVGDKKRIFSNNEVFRKMGFNPTEVIDASLDDLNIYADGLPLTATSTYPTGALLRDQKTKGVFWVIDGTKAPLIDAIFLTTKFNKKKLIKTTVAELDNYQTIDPVLFNDGELLKSNESPTVYVIVNNKKRPITSGEIFEQLGYKWENIITVPPRVLNLYSEDEVIIGITE
;
A
#
# COMPACT_ATOMS: atom_id res chain seq x y z
N MET A 1 56.05 22.86 -47.64
CA MET A 1 55.68 22.73 -46.21
C MET A 1 54.17 22.92 -46.11
N LYS A 2 53.40 21.83 -46.26
CA LYS A 2 51.92 21.85 -46.23
C LYS A 2 51.49 21.34 -44.86
N ILE A 3 50.80 22.18 -44.09
CA ILE A 3 50.32 21.91 -42.74
C ILE A 3 48.96 21.23 -42.88
N THR A 4 48.88 19.95 -42.49
CA THR A 4 47.64 19.19 -42.41
C THR A 4 47.00 19.44 -41.04
N ILE A 5 45.84 20.09 -41.02
CA ILE A 5 45.06 20.34 -39.79
C ILE A 5 44.16 19.13 -39.56
N THR A 6 44.46 18.35 -38.53
CA THR A 6 43.65 17.22 -38.08
C THR A 6 42.54 17.74 -37.15
N PHE A 7 41.28 17.67 -37.59
CA PHE A 7 40.12 17.97 -36.75
C PHE A 7 39.87 16.82 -35.76
N PHE A 8 40.05 17.08 -34.47
CA PHE A 8 39.64 16.19 -33.38
C PHE A 8 38.14 16.41 -33.13
N PHE A 9 37.32 15.41 -33.47
CA PHE A 9 35.89 15.39 -33.13
C PHE A 9 35.77 15.04 -31.63
N SER A 10 35.45 16.02 -30.80
CA SER A 10 35.08 15.82 -29.39
C SER A 10 33.66 15.26 -29.34
N LEU A 11 33.53 13.99 -28.96
CA LEU A 11 32.24 13.32 -28.75
C LEU A 11 31.66 13.80 -27.41
N ILE A 12 30.77 14.79 -27.46
CA ILE A 12 30.00 15.23 -26.28
C ILE A 12 29.02 14.11 -25.92
N PHE A 13 29.28 13.44 -24.81
CA PHE A 13 28.36 12.50 -24.18
C PHE A 13 27.17 13.30 -23.63
N ALA A 14 26.07 13.36 -24.38
CA ALA A 14 24.81 13.88 -23.86
C ALA A 14 24.33 12.94 -22.75
N LEU A 15 24.37 13.42 -21.50
CA LEU A 15 23.63 12.81 -20.40
C LEU A 15 22.16 12.77 -20.81
N PHE A 16 21.67 11.59 -21.17
CA PHE A 16 20.24 11.32 -21.15
C PHE A 16 19.79 11.49 -19.70
N PHE A 17 19.08 12.57 -19.41
CA PHE A 17 18.19 12.60 -18.27
C PHE A 17 17.27 11.40 -18.41
N LEU A 18 17.44 10.41 -17.53
CA LEU A 18 16.44 9.39 -17.30
C LEU A 18 15.16 10.15 -16.96
N ALA A 19 14.20 10.14 -17.88
CA ALA A 19 12.84 10.52 -17.56
C ALA A 19 12.44 9.64 -16.37
N ASN A 20 12.08 10.27 -15.23
CA ASN A 20 11.39 9.58 -14.17
C ASN A 20 10.23 8.82 -14.82
N PRO A 21 10.04 7.52 -14.56
CA PRO A 21 8.85 6.85 -15.05
C PRO A 21 7.66 7.61 -14.48
N VAL A 22 6.92 8.30 -15.35
CA VAL A 22 5.59 8.81 -15.01
C VAL A 22 4.82 7.56 -14.65
N LEU A 23 4.50 7.40 -13.36
CA LEU A 23 3.55 6.39 -12.90
C LEU A 23 2.37 6.47 -13.87
N ALA A 24 2.07 5.38 -14.57
CA ALA A 24 0.86 5.28 -15.35
C ALA A 24 -0.29 5.58 -14.39
N ASP A 25 -1.08 6.60 -14.70
CA ASP A 25 -2.08 7.11 -13.80
C ASP A 25 -3.16 6.04 -13.57
N THR A 26 -3.16 5.42 -12.39
CA THR A 26 -4.06 4.32 -12.02
C THR A 26 -5.48 4.78 -11.69
N PHE A 27 -5.87 5.99 -12.09
CA PHE A 27 -7.18 6.56 -11.81
C PHE A 27 -8.32 5.65 -12.33
N ASP A 28 -9.04 5.04 -11.40
CA ASP A 28 -10.27 4.29 -11.68
C ASP A 28 -11.49 5.20 -11.42
N PRO A 29 -12.20 5.67 -12.47
CA PRO A 29 -13.39 6.50 -12.28
C PRO A 29 -14.54 5.74 -11.61
N ASN A 30 -14.50 4.41 -11.57
CA ASN A 30 -15.52 3.58 -10.93
C ASN A 30 -15.32 3.46 -9.42
N ASN A 31 -14.12 3.77 -8.90
CA ASN A 31 -13.76 3.62 -7.49
C ASN A 31 -12.75 4.70 -7.08
N ILE A 32 -13.23 5.91 -6.82
CA ILE A 32 -12.38 7.08 -6.54
C ILE A 32 -11.86 7.08 -5.09
N ILE A 33 -12.73 6.69 -4.16
CA ILE A 33 -12.48 6.61 -2.72
C ILE A 33 -13.44 5.57 -2.13
N SER A 34 -13.03 4.87 -1.07
CA SER A 34 -13.89 3.89 -0.40
C SER A 34 -14.90 4.53 0.56
N ASP A 35 -15.99 3.80 0.85
CA ASP A 35 -16.96 4.19 1.88
C ASP A 35 -16.31 4.29 3.27
N PHE A 36 -15.33 3.42 3.58
CA PHE A 36 -14.57 3.50 4.82
C PHE A 36 -13.78 4.80 4.93
N GLU A 37 -13.11 5.21 3.85
CA GLU A 37 -12.31 6.43 3.85
C GLU A 37 -13.17 7.69 3.95
N ILE A 38 -14.30 7.80 3.23
CA ILE A 38 -15.15 9.00 3.36
C ILE A 38 -15.81 9.09 4.74
N LEU A 39 -16.04 7.95 5.40
CA LEU A 39 -16.68 7.84 6.72
C LEU A 39 -15.69 7.83 7.90
N ASP A 40 -14.37 7.87 7.67
CA ASP A 40 -13.38 7.93 8.75
C ASP A 40 -13.30 9.36 9.35
N TYR A 41 -14.37 9.77 10.02
CA TYR A 41 -14.53 11.09 10.64
C TYR A 41 -13.61 11.34 11.84
N THR A 42 -12.93 10.30 12.33
CA THR A 42 -11.93 10.36 13.41
C THR A 42 -10.49 10.41 12.91
N SER A 43 -10.28 10.44 11.59
CA SER A 43 -8.95 10.29 10.97
C SER A 43 -7.96 11.42 11.29
N LEU A 44 -8.47 12.60 11.68
CA LEU A 44 -7.70 13.74 12.17
C LEU A 44 -8.40 14.37 13.37
N ASN A 45 -7.65 14.63 14.43
CA ASN A 45 -8.11 15.50 15.52
C ASN A 45 -7.88 16.99 15.16
N LEU A 46 -8.37 17.89 16.00
CA LEU A 46 -8.25 19.34 15.81
C LEU A 46 -6.78 19.78 15.60
N ASP A 47 -5.86 19.31 16.44
CA ASP A 47 -4.44 19.67 16.36
C ASP A 47 -3.80 19.24 15.05
N ASN A 48 -4.14 18.05 14.55
CA ASN A 48 -3.62 17.53 13.28
C ASN A 48 -4.19 18.30 12.08
N ILE A 49 -5.46 18.74 12.14
CA ILE A 49 -6.02 19.63 11.11
C ILE A 49 -5.28 20.97 11.11
N GLN A 50 -5.05 21.56 12.29
CA GLN A 50 -4.33 22.82 12.43
C GLN A 50 -2.89 22.71 11.89
N LYS A 51 -2.16 21.65 12.27
CA LYS A 51 -0.80 21.38 11.77
C LYS A 51 -0.78 21.19 10.26
N PHE A 52 -1.73 20.43 9.70
CA PHE A 52 -1.84 20.25 8.25
C PHE A 52 -1.97 21.59 7.52
N LEU A 53 -2.85 22.49 8.00
CA LEU A 53 -3.02 23.83 7.41
C LEU A 53 -1.74 24.68 7.54
N GLN A 54 -1.04 24.61 8.68
CA GLN A 54 0.23 25.32 8.90
C GLN A 54 1.33 24.82 7.98
N ASN A 55 1.48 23.50 7.82
CA ASN A 55 2.49 22.88 6.96
C ASN A 55 2.27 23.21 5.48
N LYS A 56 1.02 23.38 5.06
CA LYS A 56 0.67 23.85 3.71
C LYS A 56 0.83 25.36 3.52
N ASN A 57 1.25 26.10 4.56
CA ASN A 57 1.29 27.57 4.58
C ASN A 57 -0.05 28.18 4.13
N SER A 58 -1.14 27.55 4.55
CA SER A 58 -2.50 27.91 4.14
C SER A 58 -2.94 29.22 4.80
N PHE A 59 -3.68 30.06 4.06
CA PHE A 59 -4.43 31.16 4.67
C PHE A 59 -5.36 30.68 5.78
N LEU A 60 -5.95 29.48 5.62
CA LEU A 60 -6.88 28.91 6.59
C LEU A 60 -6.24 28.60 7.94
N ALA A 61 -4.91 28.47 8.02
CA ALA A 61 -4.20 28.23 9.28
C ALA A 61 -4.41 29.35 10.30
N ASN A 62 -4.65 30.58 9.83
CA ASN A 62 -4.89 31.77 10.66
C ASN A 62 -6.29 32.36 10.48
N TYR A 63 -7.11 31.78 9.59
CA TYR A 63 -8.44 32.28 9.31
C TYR A 63 -9.37 32.04 10.50
N GLN A 64 -10.10 33.09 10.86
CA GLN A 64 -11.17 33.03 11.85
C GLN A 64 -12.40 33.74 11.33
N THR A 65 -13.57 33.26 11.75
CA THR A 65 -14.84 33.86 11.40
C THR A 65 -15.84 33.70 12.53
N ASN A 66 -16.86 34.56 12.55
CA ASN A 66 -18.01 34.34 13.42
C ASN A 66 -18.78 33.15 12.83
N ALA A 67 -18.77 32.01 13.51
CA ALA A 67 -19.60 30.88 13.11
C ALA A 67 -21.05 31.15 13.48
N CYS A 68 -21.96 30.79 12.56
CA CYS A 68 -23.42 30.75 12.71
C CYS A 68 -24.13 32.06 13.14
N THR A 69 -25.38 32.20 12.71
CA THR A 69 -26.33 33.18 13.29
C THR A 69 -27.12 32.50 14.41
N GLU A 70 -27.64 33.25 15.39
CA GLU A 70 -28.41 32.73 16.54
C GLU A 70 -29.59 31.77 16.19
N ASN A 71 -30.00 31.73 14.92
CA ASN A 71 -31.05 30.85 14.39
C ASN A 71 -30.56 29.49 13.85
N ASP A 72 -29.26 29.18 13.95
CA ASP A 72 -28.74 27.87 13.53
C ASP A 72 -29.04 26.81 14.61
N VAL A 73 -30.10 26.04 14.37
CA VAL A 73 -30.63 25.02 15.29
C VAL A 73 -29.62 23.89 15.55
N LEU A 74 -28.57 23.77 14.73
CA LEU A 74 -27.66 22.63 14.67
C LEU A 74 -26.43 22.69 15.58
N GLN A 75 -26.24 23.69 16.44
CA GLN A 75 -25.47 23.55 17.69
C GLN A 75 -25.40 24.85 18.50
N LYS A 76 -26.01 24.87 19.70
CA LYS A 76 -25.94 25.99 20.65
C LYS A 76 -24.55 26.20 21.31
N GLY A 77 -23.57 25.32 21.05
CA GLY A 77 -22.27 25.32 21.74
C GLY A 77 -21.17 26.14 21.05
N LEU A 78 -20.94 25.95 19.74
CA LEU A 78 -19.92 26.72 19.00
C LEU A 78 -20.37 28.17 18.74
N CYS A 79 -21.67 28.41 18.53
CA CYS A 79 -22.24 29.68 18.06
C CYS A 79 -22.33 30.78 19.14
N SER A 80 -21.39 30.85 20.10
CA SER A 80 -21.44 31.76 21.25
C SER A 80 -20.92 33.17 20.97
N GLY A 81 -21.02 33.65 19.72
CA GLY A 81 -20.50 34.98 19.31
C GLY A 81 -18.97 35.11 19.35
N LYS A 82 -18.24 33.98 19.45
CA LYS A 82 -16.77 33.92 19.43
C LYS A 82 -16.28 33.73 17.99
N LEU A 83 -15.12 34.31 17.69
CA LEU A 83 -14.34 33.94 16.51
C LEU A 83 -13.91 32.47 16.58
N ILE A 84 -14.20 31.71 15.52
CA ILE A 84 -13.87 30.30 15.38
C ILE A 84 -12.89 30.13 14.22
N SER A 85 -11.83 29.35 14.44
CA SER A 85 -10.83 29.05 13.43
C SER A 85 -11.35 28.10 12.34
N ALA A 86 -10.70 28.12 11.17
CA ALA A 86 -11.02 27.15 10.11
C ALA A 86 -10.84 25.69 10.58
N ALA A 87 -9.81 25.41 11.39
CA ALA A 87 -9.53 24.07 11.92
C ALA A 87 -10.66 23.59 12.85
N GLU A 88 -11.14 24.45 13.76
CA GLU A 88 -12.29 24.15 14.62
C GLU A 88 -13.55 23.87 13.80
N ILE A 89 -13.82 24.66 12.75
CA ILE A 89 -14.98 24.46 11.86
C ILE A 89 -14.88 23.11 11.13
N ILE A 90 -13.72 22.79 10.54
CA ILE A 90 -13.52 21.52 9.82
C ILE A 90 -13.68 20.33 10.77
N TYR A 91 -13.04 20.40 11.95
CA TYR A 91 -13.13 19.34 12.96
C TYR A 91 -14.57 19.12 13.42
N ASP A 92 -15.26 20.18 13.82
CA ASP A 92 -16.63 20.09 14.30
C ASP A 92 -17.58 19.55 13.22
N ARG A 93 -17.48 20.03 11.97
CA ARG A 93 -18.32 19.53 10.87
C ARG A 93 -18.01 18.10 10.49
N ALA A 94 -16.74 17.68 10.55
CA ALA A 94 -16.36 16.29 10.37
C ALA A 94 -17.02 15.37 11.40
N ILE A 95 -16.87 15.69 12.70
CA ILE A 95 -17.44 14.89 13.80
C ILE A 95 -18.97 14.85 13.74
N THR A 96 -19.61 15.99 13.55
CA THR A 96 -21.08 16.10 13.59
C THR A 96 -21.76 15.50 12.38
N SER A 97 -21.18 15.66 11.19
CA SER A 97 -21.72 15.09 9.95
C SER A 97 -21.24 13.66 9.71
N LYS A 98 -20.32 13.14 10.53
CA LYS A 98 -19.64 11.85 10.35
C LYS A 98 -19.02 11.70 8.95
N ILE A 99 -18.31 12.75 8.52
CA ILE A 99 -17.55 12.79 7.27
C ILE A 99 -16.07 13.01 7.60
N ASN A 100 -15.19 12.35 6.86
CA ASN A 100 -13.75 12.41 7.07
C ASN A 100 -13.21 13.86 6.98
N PRO A 101 -12.48 14.38 7.99
CA PRO A 101 -11.87 15.71 7.90
C PRO A 101 -10.86 15.84 6.75
N LYS A 102 -10.15 14.76 6.39
CA LYS A 102 -9.27 14.69 5.21
C LYS A 102 -10.05 14.93 3.92
N PHE A 103 -11.27 14.40 3.83
CA PHE A 103 -12.15 14.60 2.68
C PHE A 103 -12.54 16.08 2.55
N ILE A 104 -12.91 16.71 3.66
CA ILE A 104 -13.24 18.14 3.70
C ILE A 104 -12.04 18.99 3.24
N LEU A 105 -10.83 18.67 3.71
CA LEU A 105 -9.60 19.34 3.29
C LEU A 105 -9.36 19.21 1.78
N VAL A 106 -9.51 18.02 1.21
CA VAL A 106 -9.40 17.82 -0.25
C VAL A 106 -10.47 18.60 -1.00
N LEU A 107 -11.71 18.64 -0.50
CA LEU A 107 -12.80 19.39 -1.12
C LEU A 107 -12.48 20.89 -1.16
N LEU A 108 -12.03 21.49 -0.05
CA LEU A 108 -11.61 22.89 0.01
C LEU A 108 -10.50 23.24 -0.99
N GLN A 109 -9.56 22.30 -1.20
CA GLN A 109 -8.51 22.47 -2.19
C GLN A 109 -9.04 22.33 -3.62
N LYS A 110 -9.86 21.32 -3.89
CA LYS A 110 -10.42 21.06 -5.22
C LYS A 110 -11.30 22.23 -5.70
N GLU A 111 -12.15 22.75 -4.81
CA GLU A 111 -13.19 23.70 -5.19
C GLU A 111 -12.65 25.14 -5.25
N GLN A 112 -11.75 25.52 -4.33
CA GLN A 112 -11.29 26.91 -4.23
C GLN A 112 -9.78 27.07 -3.99
N GLY A 113 -9.01 25.97 -3.99
CA GLY A 113 -7.55 26.00 -3.79
C GLY A 113 -7.14 26.52 -2.41
N LEU A 114 -8.03 26.44 -1.42
CA LEU A 114 -7.84 27.13 -0.13
C LEU A 114 -6.78 26.48 0.77
N ILE A 115 -6.42 25.22 0.54
CA ILE A 115 -5.39 24.54 1.33
C ILE A 115 -4.01 25.09 0.98
N GLU A 116 -3.71 25.29 -0.30
CA GLU A 116 -2.36 25.71 -0.75
C GLU A 116 -2.25 27.20 -1.09
N LYS A 117 -3.33 27.97 -0.89
CA LYS A 117 -3.35 29.40 -1.16
C LYS A 117 -3.17 30.21 0.11
N ASN A 118 -2.15 31.06 0.12
CA ASN A 118 -1.83 31.97 1.24
C ASN A 118 -2.55 33.34 1.16
N ASN A 119 -3.08 33.72 -0.01
CA ASN A 119 -3.82 34.97 -0.21
C ASN A 119 -5.07 34.76 -1.10
N PRO A 120 -6.13 34.11 -0.58
CA PRO A 120 -7.36 33.88 -1.32
C PRO A 120 -8.19 35.14 -1.49
N LYS A 121 -8.94 35.23 -2.59
CA LYS A 121 -9.96 36.28 -2.74
C LYS A 121 -11.10 36.01 -1.77
N GLN A 122 -11.78 37.04 -1.28
CA GLN A 122 -12.96 36.90 -0.42
C GLN A 122 -14.02 35.97 -1.04
N SER A 123 -14.24 36.03 -2.36
CA SER A 123 -15.18 35.15 -3.06
C SER A 123 -14.83 33.66 -2.94
N GLN A 124 -13.55 33.32 -2.80
CA GLN A 124 -13.12 31.93 -2.59
C GLN A 124 -13.48 31.45 -1.19
N ILE A 125 -13.42 32.34 -0.18
CA ILE A 125 -13.84 32.03 1.19
C ILE A 125 -15.37 31.95 1.30
N ASP A 126 -16.06 32.83 0.59
CA ASP A 126 -17.51 32.90 0.54
C ASP A 126 -18.14 31.63 -0.05
N TRP A 127 -17.46 31.00 -1.01
CA TRP A 127 -17.90 29.80 -1.74
C TRP A 127 -16.89 28.64 -1.61
N ALA A 128 -16.32 28.48 -0.41
CA ALA A 128 -15.18 27.62 -0.09
C ALA A 128 -15.26 26.18 -0.61
N THR A 129 -16.46 25.61 -0.73
CA THR A 129 -16.69 24.25 -1.25
C THR A 129 -17.56 24.25 -2.52
N GLY A 130 -17.89 25.42 -3.08
CA GLY A 130 -18.78 25.55 -4.23
C GLY A 130 -20.24 25.15 -3.96
N TYR A 131 -20.63 24.93 -2.69
CA TYR A 131 -22.00 24.50 -2.38
C TYR A 131 -23.00 25.60 -2.70
N GLY A 132 -24.02 25.27 -3.51
CA GLY A 132 -25.02 26.22 -3.97
C GLY A 132 -24.56 27.14 -5.10
N CYS A 133 -23.46 26.80 -5.80
CA CYS A 133 -22.96 27.49 -6.98
C CYS A 133 -23.12 26.61 -8.25
N PRO A 134 -24.30 26.57 -8.88
CA PRO A 134 -24.52 25.76 -10.08
C PRO A 134 -23.83 26.38 -11.30
N ASP A 135 -23.47 25.53 -12.26
CA ASP A 135 -22.90 25.97 -13.54
C ASP A 135 -23.86 26.91 -14.28
N GLY A 136 -23.32 28.04 -14.75
CA GLY A 136 -24.08 29.01 -15.55
C GLY A 136 -25.06 29.88 -14.77
N ALA A 137 -25.10 29.82 -13.43
CA ALA A 137 -25.90 30.74 -12.62
C ALA A 137 -25.12 31.32 -11.42
N SER A 138 -25.70 32.34 -10.78
CA SER A 138 -25.13 32.92 -9.57
C SER A 138 -25.24 31.96 -8.38
N CYS A 139 -24.24 32.00 -7.50
CA CYS A 139 -24.28 31.26 -6.24
C CYS A 139 -25.42 31.72 -5.33
N ASN A 140 -26.00 30.79 -4.59
CA ASN A 140 -27.12 31.08 -3.69
C ASN A 140 -26.63 31.70 -2.37
N GLU A 141 -26.94 32.99 -2.16
CA GLU A 141 -26.56 33.79 -0.99
C GLU A 141 -26.91 33.16 0.37
N ARG A 142 -27.89 32.25 0.43
CA ARG A 142 -28.20 31.49 1.65
C ARG A 142 -26.96 30.81 2.24
N TRP A 143 -26.11 30.27 1.37
CA TRP A 143 -24.96 29.45 1.73
C TRP A 143 -23.63 30.20 1.73
N ARG A 144 -23.65 31.53 1.57
CA ARG A 144 -22.43 32.33 1.54
C ARG A 144 -21.69 32.32 2.88
N GLY A 145 -20.39 32.09 2.82
CA GLY A 145 -19.45 32.15 3.95
C GLY A 145 -18.87 30.79 4.33
N PHE A 146 -17.61 30.79 4.79
CA PHE A 146 -16.81 29.58 5.02
C PHE A 146 -17.52 28.53 5.88
N TRP A 147 -18.07 28.93 7.03
CA TRP A 147 -18.78 28.00 7.91
C TRP A 147 -19.98 27.34 7.21
N LYS A 148 -20.80 28.12 6.51
CA LYS A 148 -21.98 27.61 5.81
C LYS A 148 -21.60 26.67 4.68
N GLN A 149 -20.53 26.97 3.96
CA GLN A 149 -20.01 26.14 2.88
C GLN A 149 -19.54 24.77 3.41
N VAL A 150 -18.65 24.77 4.40
CA VAL A 150 -18.15 23.52 5.01
C VAL A 150 -19.30 22.71 5.61
N ASN A 151 -20.18 23.35 6.38
CA ASN A 151 -21.36 22.70 6.97
C ASN A 151 -22.25 22.04 5.91
N SER A 152 -22.63 22.80 4.88
CA SER A 152 -23.62 22.33 3.92
C SER A 152 -23.04 21.25 3.01
N ALA A 153 -21.77 21.36 2.61
CA ALA A 153 -21.10 20.30 1.88
C ALA A 153 -20.99 19.01 2.72
N SER A 154 -20.55 19.10 3.97
CA SER A 154 -20.46 17.91 4.85
C SER A 154 -21.82 17.24 5.06
N LEU A 155 -22.88 18.01 5.33
CA LEU A 155 -24.23 17.47 5.46
C LEU A 155 -24.75 16.89 4.14
N GLN A 156 -24.43 17.52 3.00
CA GLN A 156 -24.84 17.02 1.69
C GLN A 156 -24.17 15.68 1.37
N PHE A 157 -22.87 15.53 1.62
CA PHE A 157 -22.19 14.24 1.45
C PHE A 157 -22.74 13.18 2.41
N ARG A 158 -23.07 13.56 3.64
CA ARG A 158 -23.74 12.65 4.57
C ARG A 158 -25.10 12.19 4.04
N ASP A 159 -25.88 13.09 3.47
CA ASP A 159 -27.18 12.77 2.90
C ASP A 159 -27.08 11.92 1.62
N TYR A 160 -26.07 12.13 0.79
CA TYR A 160 -25.80 11.25 -0.36
C TYR A 160 -25.54 9.81 0.08
N LEU A 161 -24.82 9.62 1.18
CA LEU A 161 -24.49 8.29 1.72
C LEU A 161 -25.70 7.62 2.41
N ASP A 162 -26.50 8.38 3.16
CA ASP A 162 -27.64 7.85 3.93
C ASP A 162 -28.89 7.66 3.06
N ASN A 163 -29.11 8.54 2.08
CA ASN A 163 -30.30 8.58 1.24
C ASN A 163 -29.98 8.50 -0.27
N PRO A 164 -29.15 7.53 -0.74
CA PRO A 164 -28.69 7.48 -2.13
C PRO A 164 -29.83 7.36 -3.15
N GLN A 165 -31.00 6.88 -2.72
CA GLN A 165 -32.18 6.73 -3.58
C GLN A 165 -32.75 8.06 -4.07
N LEU A 166 -32.52 9.16 -3.35
CA LEU A 166 -33.00 10.50 -3.67
C LEU A 166 -32.17 11.20 -4.76
N TYR A 167 -31.04 10.60 -5.17
CA TYR A 167 -30.04 11.24 -6.03
C TYR A 167 -29.86 10.54 -7.37
N THR A 168 -29.32 11.28 -8.34
CA THR A 168 -29.17 10.82 -9.73
C THR A 168 -28.20 9.65 -9.84
N TYR A 169 -26.97 9.83 -9.36
CA TYR A 169 -25.92 8.82 -9.46
C TYR A 169 -25.96 7.90 -8.24
N LYS A 170 -25.96 6.60 -8.50
CA LYS A 170 -26.11 5.53 -7.50
C LYS A 170 -25.06 4.45 -7.73
N ALA A 171 -24.52 3.88 -6.65
CA ALA A 171 -23.60 2.75 -6.75
C ALA A 171 -24.22 1.56 -7.48
N GLY A 172 -23.42 0.85 -8.28
CA GLY A 172 -23.81 -0.33 -9.06
C GLY A 172 -24.50 -0.04 -10.40
N ASN A 173 -24.92 1.20 -10.66
CA ASN A 173 -25.53 1.61 -11.92
C ASN A 173 -24.49 2.24 -12.86
N THR A 174 -24.64 2.04 -14.16
CA THR A 174 -23.76 2.61 -15.19
C THR A 174 -24.32 3.91 -15.77
N TYR A 175 -23.45 4.92 -15.89
CA TYR A 175 -23.79 6.24 -16.44
C TYR A 175 -22.74 6.68 -17.47
N THR A 176 -23.13 7.56 -18.40
CA THR A 176 -22.23 8.19 -19.37
C THR A 176 -22.07 9.66 -19.03
N PHE A 177 -20.82 10.10 -18.84
CA PHE A 177 -20.46 11.48 -18.53
C PHE A 177 -19.83 12.15 -19.74
N SER A 178 -20.32 13.34 -20.10
CA SER A 178 -19.64 14.22 -21.05
C SER A 178 -18.47 14.95 -20.39
N ASN A 179 -17.34 15.09 -21.09
CA ASN A 179 -16.15 15.78 -20.59
C ASN A 179 -15.79 17.02 -21.44
N PRO A 180 -16.70 17.99 -21.64
CA PRO A 180 -16.47 19.11 -22.56
C PRO A 180 -15.28 20.00 -22.15
N TYR A 181 -14.89 19.96 -20.87
CA TYR A 181 -13.78 20.74 -20.31
C TYR A 181 -12.59 19.87 -19.86
N GLY A 182 -12.56 18.59 -20.25
CA GLY A 182 -11.50 17.67 -19.85
C GLY A 182 -10.15 18.04 -20.46
N THR A 183 -9.11 18.12 -19.63
CA THR A 183 -7.73 18.39 -20.07
C THR A 183 -6.96 17.10 -20.39
N ILE A 184 -7.40 15.96 -19.86
CA ILE A 184 -6.83 14.62 -20.13
C ILE A 184 -7.54 13.96 -21.30
N SER A 185 -8.87 13.95 -21.27
CA SER A 185 -9.71 13.47 -22.35
C SER A 185 -11.00 14.26 -22.39
N GLN A 186 -11.46 14.56 -23.60
CA GLN A 186 -12.76 15.18 -23.87
C GLN A 186 -13.82 14.17 -24.31
N GLU A 187 -13.43 12.89 -24.43
CA GLU A 187 -14.34 11.82 -24.79
C GLU A 187 -15.35 11.54 -23.67
N THR A 188 -16.50 11.00 -24.04
CA THR A 188 -17.48 10.53 -23.05
C THR A 188 -16.90 9.38 -22.24
N ALA A 189 -17.05 9.42 -20.92
CA ALA A 189 -16.60 8.37 -20.03
C ALA A 189 -17.79 7.56 -19.51
N THR A 190 -17.71 6.24 -19.58
CA THR A 190 -18.69 5.33 -18.98
C THR A 190 -18.21 4.94 -17.59
N VAL A 191 -19.04 5.17 -16.58
CA VAL A 191 -18.69 4.95 -15.18
C VAL A 191 -19.78 4.18 -14.47
N THR A 192 -19.38 3.17 -13.71
CA THR A 192 -20.21 2.37 -12.81
C THR A 192 -19.65 2.52 -11.40
N PRO A 193 -20.09 3.52 -10.60
CA PRO A 193 -19.58 3.73 -9.26
C PRO A 193 -19.77 2.45 -8.42
N VAL A 194 -18.70 1.89 -7.86
CA VAL A 194 -18.78 0.60 -7.14
C VAL A 194 -19.22 0.75 -5.69
N ASN A 195 -19.20 1.97 -5.15
CA ASN A 195 -19.55 2.29 -3.76
C ASN A 195 -20.26 3.65 -3.66
N GLN A 196 -20.83 3.95 -2.48
CA GLN A 196 -21.63 5.17 -2.30
C GLN A 196 -20.77 6.43 -2.24
N ALA A 197 -19.54 6.36 -1.75
CA ALA A 197 -18.61 7.49 -1.70
C ALA A 197 -18.26 8.00 -3.09
N THR A 198 -17.96 7.09 -4.03
CA THR A 198 -17.71 7.40 -5.43
C THR A 198 -18.97 7.99 -6.08
N ALA A 199 -20.15 7.39 -5.86
CA ALA A 199 -21.42 7.95 -6.37
C ALA A 199 -21.70 9.36 -5.83
N SER A 200 -21.40 9.60 -4.55
CA SER A 200 -21.55 10.90 -3.88
C SER A 200 -20.68 11.98 -4.52
N LEU A 201 -19.44 11.66 -4.89
CA LEU A 201 -18.56 12.56 -5.63
C LEU A 201 -19.15 12.96 -6.98
N TYR A 202 -19.77 12.03 -7.72
CA TYR A 202 -20.47 12.34 -8.97
C TYR A 202 -21.75 13.16 -8.77
N ASN A 203 -22.50 12.93 -7.68
CA ASN A 203 -23.65 13.78 -7.34
C ASN A 203 -23.23 15.21 -6.99
N TYR A 204 -22.06 15.41 -6.36
CA TYR A 204 -21.54 16.74 -6.06
C TYR A 204 -20.90 17.43 -7.28
N THR A 205 -20.13 16.68 -8.08
CA THR A 205 -19.43 17.18 -9.27
C THR A 205 -19.52 16.14 -10.39
N PRO A 206 -20.46 16.28 -11.35
CA PRO A 206 -20.69 15.29 -12.41
C PRO A 206 -19.64 15.38 -13.54
N HIS A 207 -18.35 15.41 -13.19
CA HIS A 207 -17.23 15.50 -14.12
C HIS A 207 -16.15 14.49 -13.77
N VAL A 208 -15.73 13.68 -14.76
CA VAL A 208 -14.68 12.68 -14.58
C VAL A 208 -13.31 13.35 -14.50
N TYR A 209 -12.84 13.96 -15.58
CA TYR A 209 -11.46 14.46 -15.66
C TYR A 209 -11.25 15.88 -15.12
N ASN A 210 -12.24 16.77 -15.21
CA ASN A 210 -12.17 18.13 -14.67
C ASN A 210 -12.83 18.26 -13.28
N GLY A 211 -12.86 17.18 -12.51
CA GLY A 211 -13.51 17.14 -11.21
C GLY A 211 -12.98 16.01 -10.36
N ASN A 212 -13.54 14.81 -10.54
CA ASN A 212 -13.24 13.66 -9.70
C ASN A 212 -11.81 13.14 -9.83
N TYR A 213 -11.20 13.28 -11.01
CA TYR A 213 -9.78 13.06 -11.19
C TYR A 213 -8.90 14.02 -10.37
N ASN A 214 -9.31 15.30 -10.25
CA ASN A 214 -8.58 16.26 -9.40
C ASN A 214 -8.75 15.91 -7.92
N PHE A 215 -9.93 15.45 -7.49
CA PHE A 215 -10.12 14.91 -6.15
C PHE A 215 -9.15 13.75 -5.89
N TYR A 216 -9.12 12.76 -6.79
CA TYR A 216 -8.24 11.59 -6.69
C TYR A 216 -6.77 12.01 -6.51
N LYS A 217 -6.23 12.85 -7.40
CA LYS A 217 -4.84 13.32 -7.29
C LYS A 217 -4.54 14.01 -5.96
N LEU A 218 -5.46 14.86 -5.48
CA LEU A 218 -5.30 15.56 -4.22
C LEU A 218 -5.31 14.59 -3.02
N TRP A 219 -6.21 13.60 -3.05
CA TRP A 219 -6.25 12.54 -2.04
C TRP A 219 -4.96 11.73 -2.01
N GLN A 220 -4.50 11.27 -3.19
CA GLN A 220 -3.23 10.56 -3.36
C GLN A 220 -2.07 11.37 -2.80
N ARG A 221 -1.99 12.66 -3.15
CA ARG A 221 -0.92 13.57 -2.73
C ARG A 221 -0.90 13.86 -1.23
N TYR A 222 -2.06 13.96 -0.59
CA TYR A 222 -2.14 14.41 0.80
C TYR A 222 -2.20 13.27 1.83
N PHE A 223 -2.82 12.15 1.48
CA PHE A 223 -3.29 11.21 2.49
C PHE A 223 -2.99 9.73 2.20
N THR A 224 -2.10 9.46 1.23
CA THR A 224 -1.62 8.10 0.96
C THR A 224 -0.19 7.87 1.40
N ARG A 225 0.16 6.61 1.67
CA ARG A 225 1.43 6.18 2.26
C ARG A 225 2.10 5.12 1.43
N ASP A 226 3.40 5.26 1.18
CA ASP A 226 4.22 4.22 0.55
C ASP A 226 4.57 3.09 1.52
N TYR A 227 4.40 1.88 1.01
CA TYR A 227 4.74 0.63 1.65
C TYR A 227 5.83 -0.08 0.86
N PHE A 228 6.70 -0.77 1.58
CA PHE A 228 7.90 -1.39 1.03
C PHE A 228 7.65 -2.85 0.66
N ASP A 229 8.55 -3.43 -0.15
CA ASP A 229 8.55 -4.86 -0.44
C ASP A 229 8.54 -5.67 0.86
N GLY A 230 7.76 -6.75 0.88
CA GLY A 230 7.51 -7.57 2.06
C GLY A 230 6.35 -7.09 2.94
N SER A 231 5.79 -5.90 2.70
CA SER A 231 4.63 -5.41 3.44
C SER A 231 3.39 -6.27 3.17
N LEU A 232 2.67 -6.63 4.23
CA LEU A 232 1.42 -7.37 4.17
C LEU A 232 0.27 -6.42 4.48
N LEU A 233 -0.53 -6.10 3.48
CA LEU A 233 -1.53 -5.05 3.56
C LEU A 233 -2.94 -5.61 3.43
N GLN A 234 -3.86 -5.03 4.18
CA GLN A 234 -5.30 -5.29 4.07
C GLN A 234 -6.02 -3.95 4.10
N ALA A 235 -6.80 -3.66 3.05
CA ALA A 235 -7.65 -2.47 3.05
C ALA A 235 -8.72 -2.59 4.14
N GLN A 236 -8.97 -1.51 4.86
CA GLN A 236 -10.05 -1.46 5.85
C GLN A 236 -11.39 -1.83 5.20
N GLY A 237 -12.11 -2.76 5.81
CA GLY A 237 -13.38 -3.26 5.29
C GLY A 237 -13.27 -4.39 4.26
N ASP A 238 -12.09 -4.62 3.69
CA ASP A 238 -11.84 -5.69 2.74
C ASP A 238 -11.26 -6.93 3.45
N ASN A 239 -11.61 -8.13 2.98
CA ASN A 239 -11.05 -9.39 3.49
C ASN A 239 -9.76 -9.82 2.77
N GLY A 240 -9.41 -9.15 1.68
CA GLY A 240 -8.25 -9.48 0.86
C GLY A 240 -6.94 -9.05 1.51
N ILE A 241 -5.98 -9.97 1.60
CA ILE A 241 -4.61 -9.68 2.02
C ILE A 241 -3.71 -9.61 0.79
N TRP A 242 -2.83 -8.63 0.76
CA TRP A 242 -1.93 -8.33 -0.33
C TRP A 242 -0.48 -8.35 0.16
N LEU A 243 0.41 -8.94 -0.63
CA LEU A 243 1.86 -8.79 -0.47
C LEU A 243 2.33 -7.67 -1.40
N ILE A 244 3.04 -6.67 -0.87
CA ILE A 244 3.80 -5.74 -1.69
C ILE A 244 5.12 -6.39 -2.08
N GLN A 245 5.37 -6.48 -3.38
CA GLN A 245 6.59 -7.06 -3.93
C GLN A 245 6.84 -6.51 -5.34
N ASP A 246 8.07 -6.07 -5.61
CA ASP A 246 8.50 -5.52 -6.88
C ASP A 246 7.59 -4.36 -7.34
N ASN A 247 7.22 -3.49 -6.40
CA ASN A 247 6.29 -2.37 -6.60
C ASN A 247 4.87 -2.78 -7.09
N LYS A 248 4.46 -4.04 -6.84
CA LYS A 248 3.13 -4.56 -7.16
C LYS A 248 2.43 -5.07 -5.92
N LYS A 249 1.09 -4.97 -5.89
CA LYS A 249 0.27 -5.67 -4.89
C LYS A 249 -0.13 -7.04 -5.41
N ARG A 250 0.26 -8.10 -4.71
CA ARG A 250 -0.05 -9.49 -5.08
C ARG A 250 -1.10 -10.05 -4.13
N PRO A 251 -2.32 -10.39 -4.61
CA PRO A 251 -3.36 -10.90 -3.72
C PRO A 251 -3.09 -12.36 -3.33
N PHE A 252 -3.31 -12.69 -2.05
CA PHE A 252 -3.45 -14.09 -1.64
C PHE A 252 -4.85 -14.59 -1.98
N THR A 253 -4.96 -15.69 -2.73
CA THR A 253 -6.28 -16.24 -3.13
C THR A 253 -6.86 -17.20 -2.11
N SER A 254 -6.10 -17.57 -1.07
CA SER A 254 -6.58 -18.39 0.03
C SER A 254 -5.84 -18.09 1.32
N ILE A 255 -6.50 -18.34 2.46
CA ILE A 255 -5.86 -18.26 3.77
C ILE A 255 -4.70 -19.24 3.89
N GLY A 256 -4.78 -20.43 3.27
CA GLY A 256 -3.70 -21.43 3.24
C GLY A 256 -2.44 -20.92 2.53
N ALA A 257 -2.60 -20.20 1.42
CA ALA A 257 -1.49 -19.56 0.73
C ALA A 257 -0.78 -18.51 1.61
N PHE A 258 -1.56 -17.77 2.40
CA PHE A 258 -1.05 -16.77 3.33
C PHE A 258 -0.35 -17.39 4.56
N ILE A 259 -1.07 -18.19 5.37
CA ILE A 259 -0.57 -18.69 6.67
C ILE A 259 0.60 -19.69 6.55
N SER A 260 0.79 -20.27 5.36
CA SER A 260 1.94 -21.12 5.08
C SER A 260 3.25 -20.32 4.94
N ARG A 261 3.16 -18.99 4.77
CA ARG A 261 4.30 -18.09 4.53
C ARG A 261 4.44 -17.00 5.59
N PHE A 262 3.32 -16.47 6.06
CA PHE A 262 3.29 -15.26 6.86
C PHE A 262 2.45 -15.42 8.14
N ASP A 263 2.69 -14.52 9.09
CA ASP A 263 1.90 -14.41 10.33
C ASP A 263 0.84 -13.31 10.15
N ILE A 264 -0.41 -13.61 10.46
CA ILE A 264 -1.53 -12.67 10.40
C ILE A 264 -1.29 -11.41 11.25
N LYS A 265 -0.50 -11.52 12.33
CA LYS A 265 -0.17 -10.39 13.20
C LYS A 265 0.62 -9.29 12.47
N LYS A 266 1.32 -9.65 11.40
CA LYS A 266 2.11 -8.74 10.57
C LYS A 266 1.29 -8.00 9.51
N VAL A 267 0.01 -8.33 9.35
CA VAL A 267 -0.88 -7.59 8.43
C VAL A 267 -1.14 -6.20 8.99
N ILE A 268 -0.90 -5.21 8.13
CA ILE A 268 -1.11 -3.79 8.34
C ILE A 268 -2.46 -3.42 7.73
N GLN A 269 -3.31 -2.76 8.52
CA GLN A 269 -4.55 -2.18 8.03
C GLN A 269 -4.24 -0.85 7.34
N VAL A 270 -4.69 -0.71 6.09
CA VAL A 270 -4.42 0.47 5.26
C VAL A 270 -5.69 1.01 4.63
N ASN A 271 -5.61 2.23 4.10
CA ASN A 271 -6.69 2.76 3.29
C ASN A 271 -6.71 2.06 1.92
N LYS A 272 -7.87 2.00 1.28
CA LYS A 272 -7.97 1.45 -0.06
C LYS A 272 -7.09 2.23 -1.05
N SER A 273 -7.03 3.54 -0.91
CA SER A 273 -6.15 4.42 -1.69
C SER A 273 -4.66 4.06 -1.59
N ASP A 274 -4.20 3.57 -0.44
CA ASP A 274 -2.80 3.13 -0.26
C ASP A 274 -2.48 1.90 -1.12
N LEU A 275 -3.47 1.04 -1.37
CA LEU A 275 -3.33 -0.12 -2.25
C LEU A 275 -3.50 0.23 -3.72
N ASP A 276 -4.39 1.14 -4.07
CA ASP A 276 -4.80 1.39 -5.47
C ASP A 276 -3.73 2.08 -6.32
N LYS A 277 -2.67 2.60 -5.71
CA LYS A 277 -1.47 3.05 -6.43
C LYS A 277 -0.57 1.92 -6.92
N TYR A 278 -0.66 0.74 -6.33
CA TYR A 278 0.14 -0.41 -6.76
C TYR A 278 -0.59 -1.13 -7.88
N GLU A 279 0.13 -1.40 -8.97
CA GLU A 279 -0.35 -2.32 -10.00
C GLU A 279 -0.64 -3.69 -9.37
N THR A 280 -1.73 -4.32 -9.82
CA THR A 280 -2.05 -5.66 -9.37
C THR A 280 -1.09 -6.66 -10.03
N GLY A 281 -0.22 -7.25 -9.22
CA GLY A 281 0.67 -8.33 -9.61
C GLY A 281 -0.03 -9.69 -9.62
N VAL A 282 0.70 -10.72 -10.02
CA VAL A 282 0.10 -12.06 -10.14
C VAL A 282 -0.24 -12.64 -8.77
N PRO A 283 -1.44 -13.19 -8.56
CA PRO A 283 -1.88 -13.76 -7.29
C PRO A 283 -0.95 -14.84 -6.72
N ILE A 284 -0.89 -14.92 -5.40
CA ILE A 284 -0.25 -16.01 -4.67
C ILE A 284 -1.31 -17.06 -4.36
N LYS A 285 -1.35 -18.12 -5.18
CA LYS A 285 -2.44 -19.12 -5.14
C LYS A 285 -2.19 -20.29 -4.21
N PHE A 286 -0.99 -20.87 -4.26
CA PHE A 286 -0.70 -22.14 -3.63
C PHE A 286 0.00 -21.97 -2.29
N ALA A 287 -0.31 -22.81 -1.31
CA ALA A 287 0.44 -22.88 -0.05
C ALA A 287 1.89 -23.33 -0.27
N GLN A 288 2.78 -23.03 0.68
CA GLN A 288 4.11 -23.63 0.68
C GLN A 288 4.00 -25.15 0.64
N TYR A 289 4.89 -25.76 -0.12
CA TYR A 289 5.01 -27.21 -0.30
C TYR A 289 3.84 -27.87 -1.03
N SER A 290 3.03 -27.08 -1.73
CA SER A 290 2.00 -27.62 -2.63
C SER A 290 2.65 -28.41 -3.78
N LEU A 291 2.03 -29.52 -4.13
CA LEU A 291 2.40 -30.34 -5.28
C LEU A 291 1.51 -29.94 -6.46
N ILE A 292 2.10 -29.39 -7.50
CA ILE A 292 1.36 -28.82 -8.64
C ILE A 292 1.65 -29.62 -9.89
N ARG A 293 0.60 -30.03 -10.60
CA ARG A 293 0.71 -30.63 -11.93
C ARG A 293 0.22 -29.63 -12.96
N LEU A 294 1.03 -29.44 -14.01
CA LEU A 294 0.58 -28.65 -15.15
C LEU A 294 -0.57 -29.41 -15.82
N ALA A 295 -1.75 -28.80 -15.87
CA ALA A 295 -2.92 -29.37 -16.52
C ALA A 295 -2.60 -29.59 -18.01
N SER A 296 -2.43 -30.85 -18.41
CA SER A 296 -2.20 -31.26 -19.79
C SER A 296 -3.29 -32.24 -20.22
N SER A 297 -3.69 -32.17 -21.50
CA SER A 297 -4.69 -33.03 -22.12
C SER A 297 -4.29 -34.50 -22.19
N THR A 298 -3.03 -34.85 -21.87
CA THR A 298 -2.53 -36.24 -21.82
C THR A 298 -1.91 -36.54 -20.45
N ALA A 299 -2.61 -37.34 -19.64
CA ALA A 299 -2.25 -37.72 -18.26
C ALA A 299 -0.91 -38.48 -18.11
N SER A 300 -0.31 -38.93 -19.22
CA SER A 300 0.85 -39.82 -19.23
C SER A 300 2.21 -39.10 -19.11
N SER A 301 2.26 -37.77 -19.26
CA SER A 301 3.53 -36.99 -19.35
C SER A 301 3.54 -35.67 -18.58
N SER A 302 2.57 -35.45 -17.70
CA SER A 302 2.46 -34.20 -16.95
C SER A 302 3.50 -34.12 -15.83
N SER A 303 4.43 -33.17 -15.94
CA SER A 303 5.41 -32.87 -14.88
C SER A 303 4.72 -32.42 -13.60
N ILE A 304 5.24 -32.89 -12.46
CA ILE A 304 4.83 -32.45 -11.12
C ILE A 304 5.90 -31.50 -10.60
N PHE A 305 5.47 -30.46 -9.89
CA PHE A 305 6.31 -29.44 -9.27
C PHE A 305 6.03 -29.36 -7.77
N LEU A 306 7.07 -29.16 -6.96
CA LEU A 306 6.95 -28.78 -5.55
C LEU A 306 7.17 -27.27 -5.42
N ILE A 307 6.22 -26.56 -4.80
CA ILE A 307 6.35 -25.12 -4.53
C ILE A 307 7.14 -24.90 -3.24
N VAL A 308 8.28 -24.23 -3.32
CA VAL A 308 9.12 -23.91 -2.17
C VAL A 308 9.48 -22.43 -2.20
N GLY A 309 8.76 -21.64 -1.42
CA GLY A 309 8.92 -20.19 -1.41
C GLY A 309 8.33 -19.59 -2.67
N ASP A 310 9.18 -18.86 -3.39
CA ASP A 310 8.96 -18.27 -4.70
C ASP A 310 9.45 -19.17 -5.85
N LYS A 311 9.93 -20.40 -5.54
CA LYS A 311 10.43 -21.35 -6.54
C LYS A 311 9.48 -22.52 -6.77
N LYS A 312 9.44 -23.01 -8.01
CA LYS A 312 8.88 -24.31 -8.40
C LYS A 312 10.00 -25.30 -8.67
N ARG A 313 9.88 -26.51 -8.15
CA ARG A 313 10.90 -27.56 -8.32
C ARG A 313 10.30 -28.76 -9.03
N ILE A 314 10.76 -29.03 -10.24
CA ILE A 314 10.27 -30.16 -11.03
C ILE A 314 10.77 -31.49 -10.45
N PHE A 315 9.91 -32.50 -10.36
CA PHE A 315 10.33 -33.88 -10.10
C PHE A 315 10.92 -34.47 -11.38
N SER A 316 12.12 -35.05 -11.31
CA SER A 316 12.80 -35.61 -12.50
C SER A 316 11.99 -36.70 -13.20
N ASN A 317 11.16 -37.43 -12.45
CA ASN A 317 10.16 -38.36 -12.96
C ASN A 317 9.16 -38.76 -11.85
N ASN A 318 8.12 -39.50 -12.24
CA ASN A 318 7.08 -40.00 -11.33
C ASN A 318 7.60 -41.01 -10.30
N GLU A 319 8.69 -41.72 -10.59
CA GLU A 319 9.29 -42.66 -9.64
C GLU A 319 9.94 -41.92 -8.47
N VAL A 320 10.64 -40.81 -8.73
CA VAL A 320 11.19 -39.93 -7.68
C VAL A 320 10.07 -39.37 -6.80
N PHE A 321 8.99 -38.87 -7.41
CA PHE A 321 7.81 -38.38 -6.69
C PHE A 321 7.27 -39.43 -5.69
N ARG A 322 7.10 -40.68 -6.15
CA ARG A 322 6.62 -41.79 -5.31
C ARG A 322 7.64 -42.22 -4.26
N LYS A 323 8.92 -42.31 -4.61
CA LYS A 323 10.01 -42.70 -3.68
C LYS A 323 10.19 -41.70 -2.54
N MET A 324 9.91 -40.41 -2.78
CA MET A 324 9.88 -39.38 -1.74
C MET A 324 8.66 -39.48 -0.82
N GLY A 325 7.73 -40.40 -1.09
CA GLY A 325 6.58 -40.67 -0.23
C GLY A 325 5.39 -39.74 -0.44
N PHE A 326 5.39 -38.93 -1.50
CA PHE A 326 4.25 -38.06 -1.83
C PHE A 326 3.07 -38.86 -2.36
N ASN A 327 1.86 -38.45 -1.97
CA ASN A 327 0.65 -39.10 -2.42
C ASN A 327 0.13 -38.40 -3.71
N PRO A 328 -0.11 -39.14 -4.81
CA PRO A 328 -0.68 -38.57 -6.03
C PRO A 328 -2.00 -37.82 -5.85
N THR A 329 -2.78 -38.12 -4.80
CA THR A 329 -4.05 -37.43 -4.52
C THR A 329 -3.87 -36.03 -3.93
N GLU A 330 -2.66 -35.68 -3.48
CA GLU A 330 -2.31 -34.35 -2.97
C GLU A 330 -1.94 -33.37 -4.09
N VAL A 331 -1.81 -33.87 -5.32
CA VAL A 331 -1.39 -33.09 -6.47
C VAL A 331 -2.56 -32.24 -6.98
N ILE A 332 -2.32 -30.93 -7.05
CA ILE A 332 -3.28 -29.93 -7.51
C ILE A 332 -2.99 -29.61 -8.98
N ASP A 333 -4.01 -29.65 -9.83
CA ASP A 333 -3.88 -29.21 -11.22
C ASP A 333 -3.89 -27.69 -11.31
N ALA A 334 -2.99 -27.14 -12.12
CA ALA A 334 -2.86 -25.70 -12.34
C ALA A 334 -2.55 -25.37 -13.80
N SER A 335 -2.82 -24.13 -14.20
CA SER A 335 -2.48 -23.62 -15.53
C SER A 335 -0.99 -23.30 -15.66
N LEU A 336 -0.53 -23.06 -16.89
CA LEU A 336 0.84 -22.60 -17.12
C LEU A 336 1.10 -21.23 -16.48
N ASP A 337 0.12 -20.33 -16.55
CA ASP A 337 0.19 -19.00 -15.96
C ASP A 337 0.35 -19.06 -14.44
N ASP A 338 -0.30 -20.04 -13.79
CA ASP A 338 -0.16 -20.28 -12.36
C ASP A 338 1.26 -20.73 -11.95
N LEU A 339 2.01 -21.37 -12.85
CA LEU A 339 3.36 -21.84 -12.60
C LEU A 339 4.43 -20.83 -13.04
N ASN A 340 4.17 -20.01 -14.05
CA ASN A 340 5.14 -19.03 -14.56
C ASN A 340 5.50 -17.93 -13.54
N ILE A 341 4.71 -17.78 -12.48
CA ILE A 341 4.98 -16.83 -11.38
C ILE A 341 6.10 -17.28 -10.44
N TYR A 342 6.46 -18.56 -10.48
CA TYR A 342 7.50 -19.13 -9.62
C TYR A 342 8.78 -19.30 -10.43
N ALA A 343 9.90 -18.86 -9.86
CA ALA A 343 11.22 -19.08 -10.43
C ALA A 343 11.55 -20.58 -10.46
N ASP A 344 12.34 -21.01 -11.44
CA ASP A 344 12.77 -22.41 -11.47
C ASP A 344 13.78 -22.69 -10.35
N GLY A 345 13.51 -23.73 -9.57
CA GLY A 345 14.44 -24.30 -8.60
C GLY A 345 15.13 -25.56 -9.14
N LEU A 346 16.10 -26.08 -8.39
CA LEU A 346 16.79 -27.31 -8.77
C LEU A 346 15.80 -28.50 -8.84
N PRO A 347 15.90 -29.34 -9.89
CA PRO A 347 15.09 -30.55 -10.02
C PRO A 347 15.21 -31.46 -8.79
N LEU A 348 14.10 -32.11 -8.45
CA LEU A 348 14.03 -33.13 -7.41
C LEU A 348 14.39 -34.50 -8.00
N THR A 349 15.50 -35.06 -7.53
CA THR A 349 16.07 -36.35 -7.93
C THR A 349 15.95 -37.37 -6.79
N ALA A 350 16.19 -38.66 -7.07
CA ALA A 350 16.19 -39.71 -6.06
C ALA A 350 17.23 -39.51 -4.93
N THR A 351 18.23 -38.66 -5.15
CA THR A 351 19.30 -38.34 -4.19
C THR A 351 19.12 -36.98 -3.51
N SER A 352 18.06 -36.23 -3.86
CA SER A 352 17.80 -34.93 -3.25
C SER A 352 17.49 -35.08 -1.76
N THR A 353 18.29 -34.43 -0.92
CA THR A 353 18.07 -34.36 0.53
C THR A 353 17.41 -33.04 0.91
N TYR A 354 16.53 -33.09 1.92
CA TYR A 354 15.85 -31.92 2.49
C TYR A 354 15.15 -31.01 1.44
N PRO A 355 14.21 -31.56 0.64
CA PRO A 355 13.58 -30.82 -0.48
C PRO A 355 12.75 -29.59 -0.04
N THR A 356 12.36 -29.54 1.23
CA THR A 356 11.64 -28.41 1.86
C THR A 356 12.54 -27.60 2.82
N GLY A 357 13.83 -27.91 2.80
CA GLY A 357 14.87 -27.43 3.71
C GLY A 357 14.76 -27.96 5.14
N ALA A 358 15.92 -28.03 5.81
CA ALA A 358 16.06 -28.50 7.18
C ALA A 358 17.11 -27.71 7.97
N LEU A 359 16.96 -27.70 9.30
CA LEU A 359 17.98 -27.18 10.20
C LEU A 359 18.88 -28.32 10.68
N LEU A 360 20.15 -28.24 10.31
CA LEU A 360 21.19 -29.18 10.76
C LEU A 360 22.05 -28.52 11.83
N ARG A 361 22.27 -29.21 12.95
CA ARG A 361 23.19 -28.79 14.01
C ARG A 361 24.34 -29.76 14.16
N ASP A 362 25.55 -29.27 13.98
CA ASP A 362 26.74 -30.06 14.22
C ASP A 362 26.88 -30.40 15.71
N GLN A 363 27.16 -31.66 16.01
CA GLN A 363 27.26 -32.14 17.39
C GLN A 363 28.50 -31.62 18.13
N LYS A 364 29.58 -31.27 17.41
CA LYS A 364 30.86 -30.85 18.01
C LYS A 364 30.91 -29.33 18.24
N THR A 365 30.85 -28.56 17.15
CA THR A 365 30.90 -27.09 17.13
C THR A 365 29.63 -26.43 17.61
N LYS A 366 28.50 -27.18 17.62
CA LYS A 366 27.15 -26.67 17.89
C LYS A 366 26.63 -25.66 16.86
N GLY A 367 27.36 -25.39 15.78
CA GLY A 367 26.93 -24.54 14.68
C GLY A 367 25.66 -25.08 14.03
N VAL A 368 24.80 -24.17 13.58
CA VAL A 368 23.51 -24.50 12.97
C VAL A 368 23.47 -23.97 11.55
N PHE A 369 22.96 -24.79 10.63
CA PHE A 369 22.88 -24.49 9.20
C PHE A 369 21.47 -24.76 8.68
N TRP A 370 20.98 -23.85 7.85
CA TRP A 370 19.83 -24.11 6.99
C TRP A 370 20.33 -24.82 5.73
N VAL A 371 19.87 -26.05 5.52
CA VAL A 371 20.28 -26.89 4.40
C VAL A 371 19.11 -27.10 3.47
N ILE A 372 19.31 -26.72 2.21
CA ILE A 372 18.35 -26.88 1.12
C ILE A 372 19.12 -26.89 -0.20
N ASP A 373 18.66 -27.66 -1.18
CA ASP A 373 19.14 -27.60 -2.56
C ASP A 373 20.66 -27.83 -2.71
N GLY A 374 21.22 -28.75 -1.90
CA GLY A 374 22.67 -29.03 -1.93
C GLY A 374 23.54 -27.94 -1.30
N THR A 375 22.93 -26.90 -0.73
CA THR A 375 23.63 -25.79 -0.08
C THR A 375 23.40 -25.79 1.44
N LYS A 376 24.34 -25.18 2.18
CA LYS A 376 24.22 -24.88 3.61
C LYS A 376 24.46 -23.39 3.87
N ALA A 377 23.48 -22.72 4.45
CA ALA A 377 23.59 -21.34 4.92
C ALA A 377 23.78 -21.33 6.45
N PRO A 378 24.84 -20.72 7.00
CA PRO A 378 25.02 -20.65 8.44
C PRO A 378 23.97 -19.75 9.10
N LEU A 379 23.45 -20.19 10.25
CA LEU A 379 22.70 -19.34 11.16
C LEU A 379 23.70 -18.68 12.10
N ILE A 380 24.02 -17.41 11.85
CA ILE A 380 25.02 -16.67 12.63
C ILE A 380 24.59 -16.39 14.08
N ASP A 381 23.30 -16.59 14.39
CA ASP A 381 22.74 -16.40 15.72
C ASP A 381 21.55 -17.33 15.98
N ALA A 382 21.33 -17.71 17.24
CA ALA A 382 20.21 -18.55 17.63
C ALA A 382 18.84 -17.86 17.52
N ILE A 383 18.80 -16.53 17.38
CA ILE A 383 17.56 -15.76 17.20
C ILE A 383 16.72 -16.27 16.02
N PHE A 384 17.36 -16.78 14.96
CA PHE A 384 16.65 -17.38 13.82
C PHE A 384 15.83 -18.62 14.19
N LEU A 385 16.23 -19.35 15.24
CA LEU A 385 15.53 -20.54 15.72
C LEU A 385 14.23 -20.20 16.45
N THR A 386 14.15 -19.05 17.10
CA THR A 386 12.94 -18.59 17.82
C THR A 386 12.05 -17.69 16.97
N THR A 387 12.54 -17.27 15.79
CA THR A 387 11.84 -16.36 14.87
C THR A 387 11.56 -17.05 13.53
N LYS A 388 12.42 -16.85 12.51
CA LYS A 388 12.25 -17.34 11.13
C LYS A 388 12.00 -18.85 11.04
N PHE A 389 12.59 -19.64 11.93
CA PHE A 389 12.50 -21.10 11.94
C PHE A 389 11.85 -21.68 13.19
N ASN A 390 11.02 -20.91 13.91
CA ASN A 390 10.38 -21.35 15.17
C ASN A 390 9.56 -22.65 15.08
N LYS A 391 9.10 -23.02 13.88
CA LYS A 391 8.35 -24.26 13.61
C LYS A 391 9.21 -25.41 13.07
N LYS A 392 10.51 -25.20 12.84
CA LYS A 392 11.42 -26.20 12.26
C LYS A 392 12.16 -26.95 13.37
N LYS A 393 12.27 -28.27 13.19
CA LYS A 393 13.03 -29.13 14.11
C LYS A 393 14.52 -29.07 13.79
N LEU A 394 15.33 -29.15 14.84
CA LEU A 394 16.77 -29.24 14.75
C LEU A 394 17.20 -30.70 14.62
N ILE A 395 17.88 -31.04 13.53
CA ILE A 395 18.43 -32.37 13.27
C ILE A 395 19.91 -32.36 13.65
N LYS A 396 20.34 -33.32 14.46
CA LYS A 396 21.75 -33.45 14.85
C LYS A 396 22.52 -34.09 13.70
N THR A 397 23.71 -33.57 13.41
CA THR A 397 24.57 -34.04 12.31
C THR A 397 26.06 -33.95 12.69
N THR A 398 26.95 -34.33 11.78
CA THR A 398 28.41 -34.24 11.92
C THR A 398 28.98 -33.23 10.92
N VAL A 399 30.17 -32.70 11.18
CA VAL A 399 30.91 -31.88 10.22
C VAL A 399 31.07 -32.57 8.87
N ALA A 400 31.41 -33.87 8.86
CA ALA A 400 31.60 -34.64 7.63
C ALA A 400 30.33 -34.75 6.78
N GLU A 401 29.15 -34.83 7.41
CA GLU A 401 27.88 -34.79 6.67
C GLU A 401 27.62 -33.39 6.11
N LEU A 402 27.87 -32.34 6.90
CA LEU A 402 27.71 -30.95 6.46
C LEU A 402 28.65 -30.59 5.30
N ASP A 403 29.83 -31.18 5.20
CA ASP A 403 30.81 -30.88 4.15
C ASP A 403 30.38 -31.37 2.75
N ASN A 404 29.32 -32.18 2.68
CA ASN A 404 28.68 -32.55 1.42
C ASN A 404 27.82 -31.42 0.81
N TYR A 405 27.58 -30.33 1.54
CA TYR A 405 26.78 -29.20 1.09
C TYR A 405 27.66 -27.97 0.81
N GLN A 406 27.40 -27.29 -0.30
CA GLN A 406 28.07 -26.04 -0.64
C GLN A 406 27.70 -24.94 0.37
N THR A 407 28.70 -24.37 1.04
CA THR A 407 28.47 -23.22 1.92
C THR A 407 28.10 -21.99 1.09
N ILE A 408 27.02 -21.34 1.48
CA ILE A 408 26.57 -20.06 0.91
C ILE A 408 26.47 -18.99 2.02
N ASP A 409 26.08 -17.78 1.63
CA ASP A 409 25.90 -16.67 2.56
C ASP A 409 24.97 -17.02 3.72
N PRO A 410 25.17 -16.38 4.89
CA PRO A 410 24.32 -16.59 6.06
C PRO A 410 22.83 -16.39 5.78
N VAL A 411 22.00 -17.05 6.60
CA VAL A 411 20.55 -16.82 6.56
C VAL A 411 20.25 -15.36 6.92
N LEU A 412 19.43 -14.73 6.09
CA LEU A 412 18.84 -13.40 6.32
C LEU A 412 17.38 -13.52 6.78
N PHE A 413 16.85 -12.48 7.42
CA PHE A 413 15.44 -12.22 7.59
C PHE A 413 14.83 -11.80 6.25
N ASN A 414 13.51 -12.00 6.11
CA ASN A 414 12.83 -11.65 4.87
C ASN A 414 12.57 -10.15 4.82
N ASP A 415 12.25 -9.64 3.62
CA ASP A 415 11.72 -8.30 3.46
C ASP A 415 10.41 -8.13 4.24
N GLY A 416 10.15 -6.91 4.71
CA GLY A 416 9.05 -6.53 5.58
C GLY A 416 9.27 -6.84 7.07
N GLU A 417 10.39 -7.51 7.44
CA GLU A 417 10.72 -7.76 8.85
C GLU A 417 11.19 -6.49 9.54
N LEU A 418 10.77 -6.30 10.80
CA LEU A 418 11.15 -5.18 11.65
C LEU A 418 12.23 -5.63 12.62
N LEU A 419 13.44 -5.09 12.49
CA LEU A 419 14.58 -5.46 13.32
C LEU A 419 15.05 -4.29 14.20
N LYS A 420 15.54 -4.60 15.39
CA LYS A 420 16.21 -3.66 16.28
C LYS A 420 17.41 -4.33 16.95
N SER A 421 18.47 -3.55 17.21
CA SER A 421 19.62 -4.04 17.99
C SER A 421 19.27 -4.11 19.49
N ASN A 422 19.78 -5.09 20.22
CA ASN A 422 19.75 -5.06 21.68
C ASN A 422 20.62 -3.93 22.28
N GLU A 423 21.45 -3.27 21.47
CA GLU A 423 22.36 -2.18 21.87
C GLU A 423 21.89 -0.78 21.41
N SER A 424 20.85 -0.69 20.56
CA SER A 424 20.37 0.58 20.00
C SER A 424 18.84 0.62 19.94
N PRO A 425 18.19 1.77 20.23
CA PRO A 425 16.74 1.88 20.13
C PRO A 425 16.23 1.93 18.69
N THR A 426 17.07 2.20 17.69
CA THR A 426 16.66 2.37 16.29
C THR A 426 16.00 1.09 15.76
N VAL A 427 14.82 1.28 15.16
CA VAL A 427 14.06 0.22 14.47
C VAL A 427 14.33 0.34 12.97
N TYR A 428 14.55 -0.80 12.33
CA TYR A 428 14.79 -0.92 10.90
C TYR A 428 13.72 -1.79 10.27
N VAL A 429 13.27 -1.46 9.06
CA VAL A 429 12.57 -2.40 8.19
C VAL A 429 13.58 -3.00 7.20
N ILE A 430 13.47 -4.30 6.93
CA ILE A 430 14.27 -4.98 5.92
C ILE A 430 13.57 -4.89 4.57
N VAL A 431 14.28 -4.39 3.56
CA VAL A 431 13.77 -4.20 2.20
C VAL A 431 14.90 -4.52 1.23
N ASN A 432 14.67 -5.45 0.30
CA ASN A 432 15.64 -5.87 -0.72
C ASN A 432 17.02 -6.20 -0.12
N ASN A 433 17.04 -6.97 0.98
CA ASN A 433 18.24 -7.34 1.76
C ASN A 433 19.03 -6.14 2.33
N LYS A 434 18.43 -4.97 2.44
CA LYS A 434 18.99 -3.81 3.14
C LYS A 434 18.16 -3.44 4.36
N LYS A 435 18.76 -2.71 5.30
CA LYS A 435 18.05 -2.17 6.47
C LYS A 435 17.78 -0.68 6.28
N ARG A 436 16.51 -0.27 6.42
CA ARG A 436 16.08 1.13 6.36
C ARG A 436 15.69 1.62 7.76
N PRO A 437 16.37 2.63 8.33
CA PRO A 437 16.05 3.11 9.67
C PRO A 437 14.75 3.93 9.67
N ILE A 438 13.92 3.71 10.69
CA ILE A 438 12.70 4.48 10.94
C ILE A 438 13.02 5.58 11.95
N THR A 439 12.76 6.84 11.58
CA THR A 439 13.28 8.01 12.31
C THR A 439 12.52 8.36 13.59
N SER A 440 11.27 7.93 13.73
CA SER A 440 10.47 8.19 14.94
C SER A 440 9.41 7.11 15.18
N GLY A 441 8.96 7.01 16.43
CA GLY A 441 7.81 6.16 16.78
C GLY A 441 6.51 6.62 16.10
N GLU A 442 6.36 7.93 15.86
CA GLU A 442 5.23 8.48 15.13
C GLU A 442 5.20 7.95 13.69
N ILE A 443 6.32 7.93 12.98
CA ILE A 443 6.40 7.40 11.61
C ILE A 443 6.14 5.89 11.61
N PHE A 444 6.67 5.17 12.60
CA PHE A 444 6.41 3.75 12.78
C PHE A 444 4.90 3.45 12.89
N GLU A 445 4.19 4.21 13.73
CA GLU A 445 2.75 4.07 13.94
C GLU A 445 1.92 4.58 12.75
N GLN A 446 2.36 5.65 12.08
CA GLN A 446 1.73 6.13 10.85
C GLN A 446 1.82 5.09 9.72
N LEU A 447 2.91 4.32 9.63
CA LEU A 447 3.00 3.20 8.69
C LEU A 447 2.17 1.99 9.13
N GLY A 448 1.54 2.03 10.31
CA GLY A 448 0.72 0.94 10.84
C GLY A 448 1.52 -0.27 11.29
N TYR A 449 2.84 -0.12 11.46
CA TYR A 449 3.66 -1.14 12.10
C TYR A 449 3.27 -1.31 13.57
N LYS A 450 3.49 -2.50 14.10
CA LYS A 450 3.13 -2.86 15.48
C LYS A 450 4.38 -3.16 16.27
N TRP A 451 4.49 -2.56 17.46
CA TRP A 451 5.67 -2.68 18.31
C TRP A 451 5.95 -4.13 18.70
N GLU A 452 4.92 -4.97 18.86
CA GLU A 452 5.09 -6.40 19.15
C GLU A 452 5.70 -7.23 17.99
N ASN A 453 5.73 -6.69 16.77
CA ASN A 453 6.32 -7.35 15.61
C ASN A 453 7.82 -7.06 15.45
N ILE A 454 8.42 -6.24 16.33
CA ILE A 454 9.86 -5.94 16.30
C ILE A 454 10.65 -7.14 16.83
N ILE A 455 11.59 -7.61 16.02
CA ILE A 455 12.54 -8.64 16.39
C ILE A 455 13.81 -7.97 16.91
N THR A 456 14.10 -8.20 18.19
CA THR A 456 15.38 -7.77 18.78
C THR A 456 16.48 -8.77 18.43
N VAL A 457 17.54 -8.29 17.78
CA VAL A 457 18.66 -9.09 17.31
C VAL A 457 19.99 -8.50 17.82
N PRO A 458 21.07 -9.30 17.93
CA PRO A 458 22.38 -8.75 18.24
C PRO A 458 22.99 -8.00 17.05
N PRO A 459 23.96 -7.09 17.26
CA PRO A 459 24.54 -6.27 16.19
C PRO A 459 25.10 -7.09 15.03
N ARG A 460 25.69 -8.25 15.31
CA ARG A 460 26.21 -9.16 14.28
C ARG A 460 25.18 -9.59 13.24
N VAL A 461 23.89 -9.63 13.60
CA VAL A 461 22.80 -9.94 12.67
C VAL A 461 22.43 -8.71 11.84
N LEU A 462 22.30 -7.53 12.47
CA LEU A 462 22.04 -6.29 11.74
C LEU A 462 23.19 -5.88 10.81
N ASN A 463 24.41 -6.31 11.10
CA ASN A 463 25.58 -6.05 10.26
C ASN A 463 25.62 -6.90 8.98
N LEU A 464 24.72 -7.88 8.83
CA LEU A 464 24.54 -8.58 7.56
C LEU A 464 23.86 -7.71 6.49
N TYR A 465 23.19 -6.62 6.89
CA TYR A 465 22.47 -5.73 5.99
C TYR A 465 23.23 -4.41 5.84
N SER A 466 23.47 -4.02 4.59
CA SER A 466 23.87 -2.65 4.28
C SER A 466 22.72 -1.69 4.63
N GLU A 467 23.07 -0.49 5.08
CA GLU A 467 22.11 0.57 5.32
C GLU A 467 21.58 1.12 3.99
N ASP A 468 20.32 1.53 3.99
CA ASP A 468 19.62 2.16 2.87
C ASP A 468 18.90 3.42 3.34
N GLU A 469 18.23 4.11 2.43
CA GLU A 469 17.58 5.38 2.70
C GLU A 469 16.71 5.37 3.97
N VAL A 470 16.86 6.45 4.73
CA VAL A 470 16.14 6.69 5.96
C VAL A 470 14.65 6.87 5.65
N ILE A 471 13.81 6.23 6.45
CA ILE A 471 12.36 6.43 6.37
C ILE A 471 12.03 7.66 7.22
N ILE A 472 11.98 8.77 6.51
CA ILE A 472 11.24 9.98 6.91
C ILE A 472 9.78 9.73 6.51
N GLY A 473 8.81 10.15 7.32
CA GLY A 473 7.38 9.85 7.10
C GLY A 473 6.85 10.39 5.77
N ILE A 474 5.52 10.40 5.61
CA ILE A 474 4.91 11.14 4.49
C ILE A 474 5.44 12.57 4.59
N THR A 475 6.18 13.03 3.58
CA THR A 475 6.57 14.43 3.47
C THR A 475 5.29 15.26 3.46
N GLU A 476 5.01 15.93 4.57
CA GLU A 476 3.84 16.81 4.75
C GLU A 476 3.88 18.02 3.83
#